data_AF-A0A3N2QXK1-F1
#
_entry.id   AF-A0A3N2QXK1-F1
#
_cell.length_a   1.000
_cell.length_b   1.000
_cell.length_c   1.000
_cell.angle_alpha   90.00
_cell.angle_beta   90.00
_cell.angle_gamma   90.00
#
_symmetry.space_group_name_H-M   'P 1'
#
loop_
_entity.id
_entity.type
_entity.pdbx_description
1 polymer ?
#
loop_
_entity_poly.entity_id
_entity_poly.type
_entity_poly.pdbx_seq_one_letter_code
_entity_poly.pdbx_strand_id
1 'polypeptide(L)'
;MKVVNWGAKGIESTKYAKVVPDDTVQTFRNFLSSIVQHQVKKRMKRDGLLILLDEFDVLANKKGLGSLIKSLSSKDVKFAICGIGQDLTDLIEDHASVERLLEQGAIHVRPMPEPEALAVLDKAEELYQGELKFDLDVKRDIVDVSQGYPYFVQMIGKSCVTKASQSKTNRVDTEIYQAVLGDIKNGVAFPTLESAYQRAIGTSENRQMLLHLLAEQTEQKTLFHEDVGRIFLKHARQDAEDFNVDYLDQNLPRLLDSKYGPVLRRIPEGQGIYEFNNPVFRLYVRLRAF
;
A
#
# COMPACT_ATOMS: atom_id res chain seq x y z
N MET A 1 -21.16 9.82 6.41
CA MET A 1 -19.75 10.24 6.54
C MET A 1 -19.61 11.65 5.95
N LYS A 2 -19.20 12.66 6.73
CA LYS A 2 -18.98 14.03 6.23
C LYS A 2 -17.49 14.25 6.07
N VAL A 3 -17.01 14.21 4.83
CA VAL A 3 -15.68 14.66 4.43
C VAL A 3 -15.65 16.18 4.54
N VAL A 4 -14.70 16.73 5.30
CA VAL A 4 -14.46 18.17 5.37
C VAL A 4 -13.41 18.49 4.31
N ASN A 5 -13.87 18.92 3.13
CA ASN A 5 -13.00 19.46 2.08
C ASN A 5 -12.63 20.90 2.44
N TRP A 6 -11.32 21.17 2.56
CA TRP A 6 -10.83 22.52 2.75
C TRP A 6 -10.60 23.14 1.36
N GLY A 7 -11.63 23.80 0.83
CA GLY A 7 -11.57 24.49 -0.45
C GLY A 7 -12.74 25.45 -0.68
N ALA A 8 -12.39 26.69 -1.04
CA ALA A 8 -13.20 27.76 -1.64
C ALA A 8 -14.25 28.55 -0.82
N LYS A 9 -14.69 28.11 0.37
CA LYS A 9 -15.43 29.00 1.30
C LYS A 9 -14.88 28.89 2.70
N GLY A 10 -13.80 29.61 2.95
CA GLY A 10 -13.22 29.78 4.27
C GLY A 10 -14.25 30.38 5.21
N ILE A 11 -14.84 29.55 6.06
CA ILE A 11 -15.34 30.04 7.33
C ILE A 11 -14.08 30.32 8.15
N GLU A 12 -13.76 31.61 8.29
CA GLU A 12 -12.61 32.13 9.03
C GLU A 12 -12.46 31.47 10.40
N SER A 13 -11.55 30.49 10.50
CA SER A 13 -11.01 30.06 11.79
C SER A 13 -10.11 31.14 12.42
N THR A 14 -9.68 32.13 11.63
CA THR A 14 -8.94 33.31 12.08
C THR A 14 -9.70 34.14 13.11
N LYS A 15 -11.04 34.07 13.16
CA LYS A 15 -11.82 34.76 14.21
C LYS A 15 -11.64 34.19 15.62
N TYR A 16 -11.17 32.94 15.76
CA TYR A 16 -11.14 32.25 17.04
C TYR A 16 -9.77 31.67 17.42
N ALA A 17 -8.75 31.83 16.59
CA ALA A 17 -7.39 31.36 16.85
C ALA A 17 -6.38 32.47 16.59
N LYS A 18 -5.54 32.77 17.59
CA LYS A 18 -4.45 33.73 17.44
C LYS A 18 -3.33 33.13 16.60
N VAL A 19 -2.92 33.83 15.55
CA VAL A 19 -1.67 33.54 14.83
C VAL A 19 -0.52 34.16 15.59
N VAL A 20 0.55 33.39 15.80
CA VAL A 20 1.79 33.87 16.40
C VAL A 20 2.80 34.05 15.26
N PRO A 21 3.27 35.29 14.98
CA PRO A 21 4.28 35.52 13.96
C PRO A 21 5.52 34.66 14.21
N ASP A 22 6.04 34.06 13.14
CA ASP A 22 7.25 33.22 13.14
C ASP A 22 7.21 31.97 14.05
N ASP A 23 6.04 31.59 14.58
CA ASP A 23 5.85 30.38 15.38
C ASP A 23 4.68 29.54 14.84
N THR A 24 5.01 28.68 13.87
CA THR A 24 4.08 27.74 13.23
C THR A 24 3.51 26.74 14.23
N VAL A 25 4.30 26.31 15.22
CA VAL A 25 3.89 25.31 16.22
C VAL A 25 2.84 25.90 17.15
N GLN A 26 3.08 27.08 17.68
CA GLN A 26 2.14 27.76 18.56
C GLN A 26 0.88 28.22 17.82
N THR A 27 1.03 28.64 16.57
CA THR A 27 -0.11 28.93 15.70
C THR A 27 -0.98 27.70 15.52
N PHE A 28 -0.39 26.54 15.19
CA PHE A 28 -1.13 25.29 15.02
C PHE A 28 -1.81 24.82 16.31
N ARG A 29 -1.15 24.96 17.47
CA ARG A 29 -1.74 24.73 18.80
C ARG A 29 -3.02 25.53 19.01
N ASN A 30 -2.96 26.84 18.74
CA ASN A 30 -4.10 27.73 18.92
C ASN A 30 -5.28 27.32 18.02
N PHE A 31 -5.00 26.93 16.77
CA PHE A 31 -6.01 26.40 15.87
C PHE A 31 -6.64 25.11 16.40
N LEU A 32 -5.82 24.16 16.85
CA LEU A 32 -6.32 22.89 17.39
C LEU A 32 -7.21 23.09 18.61
N SER A 33 -6.78 23.91 19.57
CA SER A 33 -7.59 24.22 20.75
C SER A 33 -8.94 24.86 20.37
N SER A 34 -8.92 25.77 19.40
CA SER A 34 -10.13 26.42 18.90
C SER A 34 -11.08 25.42 18.22
N ILE A 35 -10.55 24.54 17.37
CA ILE A 35 -11.32 23.48 16.70
C ILE A 35 -11.94 22.53 17.72
N VAL A 36 -11.18 22.08 18.72
CA VAL A 36 -11.68 21.19 19.77
C VAL A 36 -12.81 21.86 20.54
N GLN A 37 -12.62 23.10 20.99
CA GLN A 37 -13.61 23.79 21.80
C GLN A 37 -14.88 24.11 21.01
N HIS A 38 -14.74 24.69 19.82
CA HIS A 38 -15.87 25.26 19.09
C HIS A 38 -16.53 24.28 18.13
N GLN A 39 -15.76 23.44 17.44
CA GLN A 39 -16.30 22.50 16.47
C GLN A 39 -16.59 21.14 17.12
N VAL A 40 -15.59 20.53 17.75
CA VAL A 40 -15.71 19.14 18.25
C VAL A 40 -16.67 19.08 19.43
N LYS A 41 -16.44 19.86 20.49
CA LYS A 41 -17.23 19.82 21.73
C LYS A 41 -18.56 20.56 21.59
N LYS A 42 -18.55 21.83 21.15
CA LYS A 42 -19.77 22.67 21.11
C LYS A 42 -20.72 22.30 19.96
N ARG A 43 -20.22 22.22 18.72
CA ARG A 43 -21.08 22.03 17.54
C ARG A 43 -21.39 20.56 17.27
N MET A 44 -20.37 19.70 17.22
CA MET A 44 -20.51 18.30 16.86
C MET A 44 -20.86 17.40 18.04
N LYS A 45 -20.67 17.90 19.27
CA LYS A 45 -20.89 17.17 20.53
C LYS A 45 -20.17 15.81 20.55
N ARG A 46 -18.89 15.82 20.18
CA ARG A 46 -18.01 14.63 20.15
C ARG A 46 -16.96 14.71 21.25
N ASP A 47 -16.43 13.54 21.62
CA ASP A 47 -15.50 13.41 22.74
C ASP A 47 -14.09 13.87 22.43
N GLY A 48 -13.67 13.88 21.17
CA GLY A 48 -12.31 14.30 20.81
C GLY A 48 -12.10 14.39 19.30
N LEU A 49 -10.89 14.78 18.94
CA LEU A 49 -10.38 14.92 17.58
C LEU A 49 -9.33 13.85 17.31
N LEU A 50 -9.52 13.06 16.26
CA LEU A 50 -8.50 12.17 15.70
C LEU A 50 -7.95 12.82 14.43
N ILE A 51 -6.63 12.98 14.36
CA ILE A 51 -5.93 13.48 13.19
C ILE A 51 -5.20 12.31 12.56
N LEU A 52 -5.57 11.96 11.33
CA LEU A 52 -4.91 10.93 10.54
C LEU A 52 -3.86 11.57 9.65
N LEU A 53 -2.62 11.12 9.78
CA LEU A 53 -1.51 11.47 8.91
C LEU A 53 -1.23 10.26 8.03
N ASP A 54 -1.74 10.29 6.80
CA ASP A 54 -1.53 9.23 5.81
C ASP A 54 -0.26 9.48 4.99
N GLU A 55 0.31 8.43 4.41
CA GLU A 55 1.55 8.47 3.59
C GLU A 55 2.70 9.23 4.29
N PHE A 56 2.87 8.97 5.60
CA PHE A 56 3.87 9.68 6.41
C PHE A 56 5.32 9.47 5.93
N ASP A 57 5.55 8.35 5.25
CA ASP A 57 6.80 7.98 4.60
C ASP A 57 7.24 8.94 3.49
N VAL A 58 6.29 9.66 2.87
CA VAL A 58 6.57 10.63 1.79
C VAL A 58 7.24 11.91 2.32
N LEU A 59 7.19 12.17 3.63
CA LEU A 59 7.76 13.38 4.21
C LEU A 59 9.30 13.37 4.17
N ALA A 60 9.87 14.26 3.37
CA ALA A 60 11.33 14.39 3.21
C ALA A 60 12.06 14.84 4.49
N ASN A 61 11.42 15.63 5.34
CA ASN A 61 11.99 16.08 6.61
C ASN A 61 10.98 15.86 7.74
N LYS A 62 11.26 14.87 8.57
CA LYS A 62 10.43 14.47 9.72
C LYS A 62 10.89 15.13 11.03
N LYS A 63 11.95 15.95 11.01
CA LYS A 63 12.59 16.52 12.20
C LYS A 63 11.62 17.37 13.02
N GLY A 64 11.52 17.06 14.32
CA GLY A 64 10.69 17.77 15.28
C GLY A 64 9.20 17.44 15.20
N LEU A 65 8.78 16.58 14.26
CA LEU A 65 7.39 16.18 14.09
C LEU A 65 6.91 15.29 15.25
N GLY A 66 7.78 14.41 15.75
CA GLY A 66 7.51 13.61 16.95
C GLY A 66 7.26 14.49 18.18
N SER A 67 8.11 15.50 18.39
CA SER A 67 7.94 16.50 19.46
C SER A 67 6.64 17.28 19.32
N LEU A 68 6.29 17.68 18.11
CA LEU A 68 5.03 18.36 17.81
C LEU A 68 3.83 17.48 18.17
N ILE A 69 3.76 16.27 17.61
CA ILE A 69 2.67 15.30 17.85
C ILE A 69 2.51 15.03 19.33
N LYS A 70 3.62 14.79 20.04
CA LYS A 70 3.60 14.56 21.49
C LYS A 70 3.04 15.76 22.24
N SER A 71 3.51 16.97 21.92
CA SER A 71 3.07 18.20 22.62
C SER A 71 1.59 18.55 22.41
N LEU A 72 1.02 18.09 21.30
CA LEU A 72 -0.37 18.32 20.92
C LEU A 72 -1.31 17.20 21.38
N SER A 73 -0.76 16.00 21.57
CA SER A 73 -1.51 14.85 22.03
C SER A 73 -2.04 15.10 23.44
N SER A 74 -3.35 14.95 23.60
CA SER A 74 -4.04 15.17 24.88
C SER A 74 -5.15 14.14 25.05
N LYS A 75 -6.04 14.34 26.03
CA LYS A 75 -7.26 13.55 26.16
C LYS A 75 -8.22 13.80 24.99
N ASP A 76 -8.28 15.03 24.50
CA ASP A 76 -9.24 15.46 23.48
C ASP A 76 -8.66 15.46 22.06
N VAL A 77 -7.35 15.26 21.90
CA VAL A 77 -6.67 15.22 20.59
C VAL A 77 -5.76 14.01 20.52
N LYS A 78 -5.95 13.18 19.50
CA LYS A 78 -5.12 12.02 19.17
C LYS A 78 -4.63 12.11 17.73
N PHE A 79 -3.44 11.59 17.51
CA PHE A 79 -2.86 11.42 16.18
C PHE A 79 -2.79 9.93 15.87
N ALA A 80 -3.16 9.55 14.65
CA ALA A 80 -2.83 8.26 14.09
C ALA A 80 -2.01 8.49 12.82
N ILE A 81 -0.91 7.75 12.72
CA ILE A 81 0.08 7.88 11.65
C ILE A 81 0.01 6.59 10.86
N CYS A 82 -0.17 6.71 9.55
CA CYS A 82 -0.08 5.60 8.61
C CYS A 82 1.22 5.76 7.81
N GLY A 83 1.95 4.66 7.67
CA GLY A 83 3.23 4.61 6.99
C GLY A 83 3.80 3.19 7.07
N ILE A 84 4.94 2.98 6.45
CA ILE A 84 5.64 1.69 6.46
C ILE A 84 6.46 1.58 7.75
N GLY A 85 6.69 0.36 8.25
CA GLY A 85 7.30 0.12 9.57
C GLY A 85 8.65 0.81 9.80
N GLN A 86 9.46 1.00 8.75
CA GLN A 86 10.75 1.71 8.82
C GLN A 86 10.57 3.21 9.14
N ASP A 87 9.48 3.84 8.69
CA ASP A 87 9.23 5.27 8.88
C ASP A 87 8.82 5.64 10.30
N LEU A 88 8.24 4.67 11.03
CA LEU A 88 7.94 4.84 12.44
C LEU A 88 9.23 4.90 13.27
N THR A 89 10.28 4.16 12.87
CA THR A 89 11.60 4.22 13.50
C THR A 89 12.25 5.59 13.30
N ASP A 90 12.14 6.18 12.11
CA ASP A 90 12.62 7.55 11.85
C ASP A 90 11.95 8.60 12.76
N LEU A 91 10.69 8.37 13.13
CA LEU A 91 9.97 9.24 14.07
C LEU A 91 10.47 9.07 15.52
N ILE A 92 11.02 7.90 15.85
CA ILE A 92 11.55 7.54 17.18
C ILE A 92 12.93 8.16 17.42
N GLU A 93 13.77 8.31 16.37
CA GLU A 93 15.13 8.87 16.50
C GLU A 93 15.16 10.23 17.21
N ASP A 94 14.12 11.05 17.04
CA ASP A 94 14.02 12.35 17.70
C ASP A 94 13.76 12.28 19.21
N HIS A 95 13.17 11.20 19.76
CA HIS A 95 12.93 11.04 21.20
C HIS A 95 12.52 9.60 21.63
N ALA A 96 13.30 9.01 22.54
CA ALA A 96 13.04 7.71 23.22
C ALA A 96 11.70 7.57 23.98
N SER A 97 10.92 8.66 24.11
CA SER A 97 9.59 8.62 24.76
C SER A 97 8.43 8.42 23.78
N VAL A 98 8.66 8.61 22.48
CA VAL A 98 7.70 8.31 21.41
C VAL A 98 7.66 6.81 21.14
N GLU A 99 8.79 6.13 21.32
CA GLU A 99 8.95 4.67 21.22
C GLU A 99 7.86 3.92 22.01
N ARG A 100 7.69 4.23 23.31
CA ARG A 100 6.65 3.59 24.14
C ARG A 100 5.22 3.85 23.67
N LEU A 101 4.95 5.02 23.10
CA LEU A 101 3.62 5.36 22.58
C LEU A 101 3.32 4.59 21.29
N LEU A 102 4.35 4.32 20.49
CA LEU A 102 4.24 3.53 19.27
C LEU A 102 4.20 2.03 19.57
N GLU A 103 5.06 1.51 20.45
CA GLU A 103 5.07 0.09 20.86
C GLU A 103 3.71 -0.36 21.42
N GLN A 104 3.05 0.48 22.22
CA GLN A 104 1.76 0.16 22.83
C GLN A 104 0.56 0.53 21.94
N GLY A 105 0.76 1.39 20.94
CA GLY A 105 -0.29 1.97 20.10
C GLY A 105 -0.28 1.52 18.64
N ALA A 106 0.71 0.74 18.21
CA ALA A 106 0.84 0.29 16.83
C ALA A 106 -0.24 -0.74 16.48
N ILE A 107 -0.95 -0.48 15.39
CA ILE A 107 -1.89 -1.41 14.78
C ILE A 107 -1.27 -1.88 13.48
N HIS A 108 -0.86 -3.15 13.45
CA HIS A 108 -0.30 -3.77 12.25
C HIS A 108 -1.43 -4.12 11.29
N VAL A 109 -1.40 -3.52 10.10
CA VAL A 109 -2.34 -3.85 9.02
C VAL A 109 -1.86 -5.15 8.39
N ARG A 110 -2.67 -6.20 8.52
CA ARG A 110 -2.38 -7.53 7.95
C ARG A 110 -3.03 -7.67 6.57
N PRO A 111 -2.57 -8.62 5.73
CA PRO A 111 -3.27 -8.97 4.50
C PRO A 111 -4.74 -9.23 4.77
N MET A 112 -5.60 -8.73 3.88
CA MET A 112 -7.04 -8.85 4.00
C MET A 112 -7.44 -10.34 4.01
N PRO A 113 -8.19 -10.80 5.02
CA PRO A 113 -8.68 -12.18 5.07
C PRO A 113 -9.55 -12.52 3.87
N GLU A 114 -9.54 -13.79 3.44
CA GLU A 114 -10.31 -14.27 2.30
C GLU A 114 -11.80 -13.89 2.35
N PRO A 115 -12.54 -14.01 3.48
CA PRO A 115 -13.95 -13.60 3.53
C PRO A 115 -14.17 -12.10 3.27
N GLU A 116 -13.25 -11.24 3.73
CA GLU A 116 -13.34 -9.80 3.50
C GLU A 116 -12.99 -9.44 2.05
N ALA A 117 -12.01 -10.14 1.47
CA ALA A 117 -11.63 -9.99 0.07
C ALA A 117 -12.76 -10.44 -0.87
N LEU A 118 -13.45 -11.53 -0.57
CA LEU A 118 -14.67 -11.95 -1.28
C LEU A 118 -15.77 -10.88 -1.17
N ALA A 119 -15.94 -10.30 0.02
CA ALA A 119 -16.95 -9.27 0.26
C ALA A 119 -16.73 -8.00 -0.59
N VAL A 120 -15.50 -7.71 -1.05
CA VAL A 120 -15.23 -6.63 -2.02
C VAL A 120 -15.97 -6.88 -3.34
N LEU A 121 -15.95 -8.12 -3.82
CA LEU A 121 -16.63 -8.53 -5.06
C LEU A 121 -18.15 -8.63 -4.84
N ASP A 122 -18.60 -9.15 -3.69
CA ASP A 122 -20.02 -9.16 -3.32
C ASP A 122 -20.60 -7.75 -3.26
N LYS A 123 -19.83 -6.80 -2.70
CA LYS A 123 -20.25 -5.41 -2.64
C LYS A 123 -20.37 -4.79 -4.03
N ALA A 124 -19.53 -5.19 -4.98
CA ALA A 124 -19.69 -4.77 -6.36
C ALA A 124 -21.03 -5.25 -6.93
N GLU A 125 -21.38 -6.54 -6.79
CA GLU A 125 -22.68 -7.06 -7.25
C GLU A 125 -23.88 -6.34 -6.63
N GLU A 126 -23.81 -6.02 -5.35
CA GLU A 126 -24.83 -5.23 -4.64
C GLU A 126 -24.99 -3.84 -5.25
N LEU A 127 -23.86 -3.15 -5.52
CA LEU A 127 -23.86 -1.81 -6.12
C LEU A 127 -24.40 -1.81 -7.56
N TYR A 128 -24.22 -2.90 -8.31
CA TYR A 128 -24.84 -3.12 -9.62
C TYR A 128 -26.28 -3.65 -9.51
N GLN A 129 -26.89 -3.69 -8.32
CA GLN A 129 -28.27 -4.14 -8.10
C GLN A 129 -28.55 -5.56 -8.66
N GLY A 130 -27.53 -6.40 -8.73
CA GLY A 130 -27.63 -7.74 -9.29
C GLY A 130 -27.63 -7.82 -10.83
N GLU A 131 -27.49 -6.70 -11.54
CA GLU A 131 -27.28 -6.67 -13.01
C GLU A 131 -25.89 -7.19 -13.42
N LEU A 132 -25.02 -7.47 -12.46
CA LEU A 132 -23.73 -8.11 -12.63
C LEU A 132 -23.60 -9.21 -11.58
N LYS A 133 -23.18 -10.40 -12.01
CA LYS A 133 -22.94 -11.55 -11.13
C LYS A 133 -21.58 -12.18 -11.42
N PHE A 134 -20.82 -12.47 -10.38
CA PHE A 134 -19.61 -13.28 -10.45
C PHE A 134 -19.91 -14.68 -9.95
N ASP A 135 -19.39 -15.67 -10.65
CA ASP A 135 -19.41 -17.04 -10.17
C ASP A 135 -18.49 -17.20 -8.95
N LEU A 136 -18.89 -18.06 -8.01
CA LEU A 136 -18.21 -18.18 -6.72
C LEU A 136 -16.77 -18.70 -6.85
N ASP A 137 -16.54 -19.62 -7.78
CA ASP A 137 -15.21 -20.11 -8.16
C ASP A 137 -14.33 -18.97 -8.69
N VAL A 138 -14.86 -18.12 -9.57
CA VAL A 138 -14.13 -16.95 -10.07
C VAL A 138 -13.80 -15.97 -8.93
N LYS A 139 -14.73 -15.71 -8.01
CA LYS A 139 -14.45 -14.87 -6.84
C LYS A 139 -13.29 -15.44 -6.02
N ARG A 140 -13.28 -16.75 -5.78
CA ARG A 140 -12.20 -17.43 -5.05
C ARG A 140 -10.88 -17.35 -5.78
N ASP A 141 -10.88 -17.57 -7.09
CA ASP A 141 -9.66 -17.49 -7.90
C ASP A 141 -9.07 -16.07 -7.87
N ILE A 142 -9.91 -15.03 -7.99
CA ILE A 142 -9.48 -13.62 -7.89
C ILE A 142 -8.86 -13.34 -6.52
N VAL A 143 -9.49 -13.83 -5.44
CA VAL A 143 -9.00 -13.63 -4.07
C VAL A 143 -7.68 -14.36 -3.83
N ASP A 144 -7.54 -15.60 -4.33
CA ASP A 144 -6.34 -16.41 -4.20
C ASP A 144 -5.13 -15.74 -4.87
N VAL A 145 -5.27 -15.31 -6.14
CA VAL A 145 -4.18 -14.61 -6.85
C VAL A 145 -3.87 -13.24 -6.25
N SER A 146 -4.81 -12.66 -5.50
CA SER A 146 -4.63 -11.36 -4.84
C SER A 146 -3.96 -11.42 -3.49
N GLN A 147 -3.83 -12.61 -2.88
CA GLN A 147 -3.07 -12.83 -1.64
C GLN A 147 -3.37 -11.84 -0.50
N GLY A 148 -4.63 -11.39 -0.41
CA GLY A 148 -5.07 -10.43 0.61
C GLY A 148 -4.74 -8.95 0.32
N TYR A 149 -4.33 -8.60 -0.89
CA TYR A 149 -4.19 -7.21 -1.33
C TYR A 149 -5.50 -6.69 -1.96
N PRO A 150 -6.30 -5.90 -1.23
CA PRO A 150 -7.64 -5.50 -1.70
C PRO A 150 -7.63 -4.69 -2.98
N TYR A 151 -6.59 -3.88 -3.19
CA TYR A 151 -6.44 -3.12 -4.43
C TYR A 151 -6.32 -4.05 -5.65
N PHE A 152 -5.61 -5.18 -5.52
CA PHE A 152 -5.47 -6.12 -6.64
C PHE A 152 -6.77 -6.89 -6.91
N VAL A 153 -7.52 -7.27 -5.86
CA VAL A 153 -8.88 -7.82 -5.99
C VAL A 153 -9.76 -6.88 -6.81
N GLN A 154 -9.74 -5.58 -6.49
CA GLN A 154 -10.52 -4.57 -7.22
C GLN A 154 -10.04 -4.38 -8.66
N MET A 155 -8.73 -4.40 -8.90
CA MET A 155 -8.17 -4.27 -10.25
C MET A 155 -8.59 -5.43 -11.16
N ILE A 156 -8.46 -6.67 -10.69
CA ILE A 156 -8.87 -7.86 -11.44
C ILE A 156 -10.40 -7.86 -11.59
N GLY A 157 -11.14 -7.64 -10.50
CA GLY A 157 -12.60 -7.55 -10.53
C GLY A 157 -13.11 -6.53 -11.55
N LYS A 158 -12.57 -5.31 -11.54
CA LYS A 158 -12.91 -4.26 -12.54
C LYS A 158 -12.60 -4.70 -13.97
N SER A 159 -11.49 -5.39 -14.18
CA SER A 159 -11.11 -5.90 -15.51
C SER A 159 -12.08 -6.98 -15.98
N CYS A 160 -12.52 -7.86 -15.08
CA CYS A 160 -13.56 -8.84 -15.36
C CYS A 160 -14.90 -8.18 -15.73
N VAL A 161 -15.34 -7.15 -14.99
CA VAL A 161 -16.56 -6.39 -15.34
C VAL A 161 -16.43 -5.74 -16.71
N THR A 162 -15.28 -5.14 -17.00
CA THR A 162 -15.01 -4.49 -18.28
C THR A 162 -15.07 -5.50 -19.42
N LYS A 163 -14.46 -6.67 -19.24
CA LYS A 163 -14.46 -7.76 -20.23
C LYS A 163 -15.86 -8.36 -20.42
N ALA A 164 -16.60 -8.60 -19.35
CA ALA A 164 -17.99 -9.04 -19.40
C ALA A 164 -18.86 -8.06 -20.20
N SER A 165 -18.72 -6.75 -19.94
CA SER A 165 -19.43 -5.71 -20.68
C SER A 165 -19.08 -5.71 -22.18
N GLN A 166 -17.80 -5.86 -22.53
CA GLN A 166 -17.35 -6.00 -23.93
C GLN A 166 -17.94 -7.23 -24.62
N SER A 167 -18.03 -8.34 -23.89
CA SER A 167 -18.65 -9.60 -24.33
C SER A 167 -20.18 -9.58 -24.27
N LYS A 168 -20.79 -8.46 -23.88
CA LYS A 168 -22.25 -8.29 -23.73
C LYS A 168 -22.90 -9.33 -22.81
N THR A 169 -22.16 -9.76 -21.78
CA THR A 169 -22.66 -10.64 -20.72
C THR A 169 -22.74 -9.87 -19.40
N ASN A 170 -23.68 -10.26 -18.56
CA ASN A 170 -23.83 -9.78 -17.18
C ASN A 170 -23.25 -10.75 -16.15
N ARG A 171 -22.64 -11.84 -16.62
CA ARG A 171 -22.04 -12.88 -15.78
C ARG A 171 -20.53 -12.91 -15.98
N VAL A 172 -19.80 -12.82 -14.88
CA VAL A 172 -18.37 -13.06 -14.82
C VAL A 172 -18.17 -14.51 -14.41
N ASP A 173 -18.00 -15.35 -15.42
CA ASP A 173 -17.69 -16.77 -15.29
C ASP A 173 -16.19 -17.03 -15.54
N THR A 174 -15.81 -18.30 -15.55
CA THR A 174 -14.44 -18.74 -15.80
C THR A 174 -13.91 -18.24 -17.14
N GLU A 175 -14.73 -18.14 -18.19
CA GLU A 175 -14.27 -17.69 -19.51
C GLU A 175 -13.85 -16.21 -19.48
N ILE A 176 -14.67 -15.35 -18.87
CA ILE A 176 -14.32 -13.94 -18.68
C ILE A 176 -13.06 -13.79 -17.84
N TYR A 177 -12.96 -14.56 -16.76
CA TYR A 177 -11.79 -14.53 -15.89
C TYR A 177 -10.51 -14.97 -16.62
N GLN A 178 -10.55 -16.06 -17.39
CA GLN A 178 -9.40 -16.53 -18.17
C GLN A 178 -9.01 -15.53 -19.26
N ALA A 179 -9.96 -14.84 -19.88
CA ALA A 179 -9.65 -13.76 -20.83
C ALA A 179 -8.88 -12.62 -20.15
N VAL A 180 -9.28 -12.22 -18.93
CA VAL A 180 -8.56 -11.20 -18.15
C VAL A 180 -7.17 -11.69 -17.73
N LEU A 181 -7.05 -12.94 -17.27
CA LEU A 181 -5.74 -13.53 -16.99
C LEU A 181 -4.85 -13.59 -18.23
N GLY A 182 -5.42 -13.85 -19.41
CA GLY A 182 -4.73 -13.76 -20.70
C GLY A 182 -4.20 -12.36 -20.98
N ASP A 183 -5.02 -11.33 -20.77
CA ASP A 183 -4.60 -9.94 -20.93
C ASP A 183 -3.47 -9.57 -19.96
N ILE A 184 -3.52 -10.05 -18.70
CA ILE A 184 -2.45 -9.86 -17.72
C ILE A 184 -1.19 -10.58 -18.18
N LYS A 185 -1.30 -11.87 -18.53
CA LYS A 185 -0.20 -12.72 -18.99
C LYS A 185 0.55 -12.13 -20.17
N ASN A 186 -0.15 -11.42 -21.06
CA ASN A 186 0.40 -10.81 -22.27
C ASN A 186 0.79 -9.33 -22.12
N GLY A 187 0.68 -8.73 -20.93
CA GLY A 187 1.03 -7.33 -20.71
C GLY A 187 0.03 -6.31 -21.28
N VAL A 188 -1.19 -6.74 -21.61
CA VAL A 188 -2.26 -5.87 -22.11
C VAL A 188 -3.02 -5.21 -20.95
N ALA A 189 -3.17 -5.93 -19.84
CA ALA A 189 -3.80 -5.41 -18.64
C ALA A 189 -2.83 -4.67 -17.72
N PHE A 190 -3.38 -3.74 -16.94
CA PHE A 190 -2.71 -2.96 -15.90
C PHE A 190 -1.50 -2.14 -16.40
N PRO A 191 -1.72 -1.11 -17.24
CA PRO A 191 -0.64 -0.37 -17.92
C PRO A 191 0.45 0.19 -17.00
N THR A 192 0.11 0.62 -15.79
CA THR A 192 1.09 1.12 -14.81
C THR A 192 2.02 0.01 -14.33
N LEU A 193 1.49 -1.18 -14.05
CA LEU A 193 2.29 -2.34 -13.63
C LEU A 193 3.10 -2.88 -14.81
N GLU A 194 2.53 -2.94 -16.01
CA GLU A 194 3.27 -3.32 -17.21
C GLU A 194 4.41 -2.35 -17.51
N SER A 195 4.17 -1.04 -17.40
CA SER A 195 5.21 -0.04 -17.63
C SER A 195 6.35 -0.17 -16.63
N ALA A 196 6.05 -0.49 -15.37
CA ALA A 196 7.06 -0.79 -14.35
C ALA A 196 7.81 -2.09 -14.68
N TYR A 197 7.10 -3.12 -15.14
CA TYR A 197 7.65 -4.41 -15.54
C TYR A 197 8.65 -4.26 -16.68
N GLN A 198 8.22 -3.65 -17.79
CA GLN A 198 9.04 -3.42 -18.98
C GLN A 198 10.28 -2.57 -18.66
N ARG A 199 10.12 -1.55 -17.80
CA ARG A 199 11.25 -0.72 -17.38
C ARG A 199 12.27 -1.51 -16.56
N ALA A 200 11.78 -2.33 -15.62
CA ALA A 200 12.63 -3.14 -14.76
C ALA A 200 13.43 -4.17 -15.56
N ILE A 201 12.78 -4.93 -16.45
CA ILE A 201 13.43 -5.99 -17.24
C ILE A 201 14.30 -5.43 -18.39
N GLY A 202 13.89 -4.31 -18.99
CA GLY A 202 14.49 -3.78 -20.21
C GLY A 202 14.39 -4.82 -21.35
N THR A 203 15.51 -5.09 -22.02
CA THR A 203 15.60 -6.10 -23.10
C THR A 203 16.31 -7.38 -22.65
N SER A 204 16.38 -7.64 -21.35
CA SER A 204 17.20 -8.72 -20.78
C SER A 204 16.33 -9.89 -20.31
N GLU A 205 16.40 -11.00 -21.04
CA GLU A 205 15.75 -12.26 -20.65
C GLU A 205 16.24 -12.76 -19.29
N ASN A 206 17.54 -12.71 -19.01
CA ASN A 206 18.08 -13.10 -17.69
C ASN A 206 17.51 -12.25 -16.55
N ARG A 207 17.27 -10.95 -16.78
CA ARG A 207 16.68 -10.07 -15.76
C ARG A 207 15.18 -10.35 -15.61
N GLN A 208 14.49 -10.63 -16.70
CA GLN A 208 13.09 -11.07 -16.67
C GLN A 208 12.94 -12.36 -15.85
N MET A 209 13.76 -13.36 -16.14
CA MET A 209 13.81 -14.63 -15.41
C MET A 209 14.10 -14.41 -13.92
N LEU A 210 15.14 -13.63 -13.61
CA LEU A 210 15.47 -13.30 -12.21
C LEU A 210 14.30 -12.63 -11.49
N LEU A 211 13.62 -11.68 -12.13
CA LEU A 211 12.48 -10.98 -11.54
C LEU A 211 11.33 -11.95 -11.21
N HIS A 212 11.06 -12.92 -12.09
CA HIS A 212 10.06 -13.95 -11.89
C HIS A 212 10.43 -14.92 -10.76
N LEU A 213 11.67 -15.44 -10.74
CA LEU A 213 12.16 -16.29 -9.66
C LEU A 213 12.06 -15.60 -8.30
N LEU A 214 12.40 -14.30 -8.23
CA LEU A 214 12.25 -13.52 -7.00
C LEU A 214 10.78 -13.34 -6.60
N ALA A 215 9.88 -13.17 -7.57
CA ALA A 215 8.46 -13.00 -7.30
C ALA A 215 7.79 -14.29 -6.82
N GLU A 216 8.20 -15.45 -7.34
CA GLU A 216 7.66 -16.78 -7.00
C GLU A 216 8.05 -17.29 -5.62
N GLN A 217 9.13 -16.77 -5.00
CA GLN A 217 9.53 -17.19 -3.66
C GLN A 217 8.36 -17.14 -2.68
N THR A 218 8.19 -18.15 -1.84
CA THR A 218 7.18 -18.08 -0.77
C THR A 218 7.58 -16.99 0.21
N GLU A 219 6.63 -16.11 0.57
CA GLU A 219 6.85 -15.14 1.65
C GLU A 219 7.18 -15.86 2.95
N GLN A 220 8.40 -15.69 3.45
CA GLN A 220 8.78 -16.24 4.74
C GLN A 220 8.20 -15.35 5.83
N LYS A 221 7.17 -15.85 6.51
CA LYS A 221 6.68 -15.29 7.77
C LYS A 221 7.75 -15.51 8.84
N THR A 222 8.51 -14.48 9.20
CA THR A 222 9.45 -14.60 10.32
C THR A 222 8.74 -14.27 11.64
N LEU A 223 9.08 -15.00 12.71
CA LEU A 223 8.47 -14.89 14.05
C LEU A 223 8.65 -13.52 14.73
N PHE A 224 9.59 -12.68 14.25
CA PHE A 224 9.95 -11.40 14.85
C PHE A 224 9.77 -10.20 13.92
N HIS A 225 9.51 -10.44 12.62
CA HIS A 225 9.16 -9.43 11.64
C HIS A 225 7.99 -9.96 10.82
N GLU A 226 6.77 -9.49 11.12
CA GLU A 226 5.56 -9.71 10.32
C GLU A 226 5.61 -8.92 8.99
N ASP A 227 6.81 -8.63 8.48
CA ASP A 227 7.02 -7.86 7.26
C ASP A 227 6.77 -8.76 6.05
N VAL A 228 5.54 -8.68 5.56
CA VAL A 228 5.04 -9.29 4.33
C VAL A 228 5.92 -8.83 3.16
N GLY A 229 6.41 -9.75 2.33
CA GLY A 229 7.10 -9.40 1.07
C GLY A 229 8.63 -9.54 1.05
N ARG A 230 9.28 -9.97 2.14
CA ARG A 230 10.73 -10.22 2.16
C ARG A 230 11.13 -11.43 1.30
N ILE A 231 12.21 -11.26 0.55
CA ILE A 231 12.76 -12.20 -0.42
C ILE A 231 14.25 -12.37 -0.14
N PHE A 232 14.71 -13.62 -0.20
CA PHE A 232 16.09 -13.96 0.09
C PHE A 232 16.82 -14.33 -1.20
N LEU A 233 17.88 -13.59 -1.51
CA LEU A 233 18.67 -13.84 -2.72
C LEU A 233 19.30 -15.24 -2.73
N LYS A 234 19.56 -15.82 -1.55
CA LYS A 234 20.12 -17.17 -1.44
C LYS A 234 19.18 -18.24 -2.03
N HIS A 235 17.87 -18.13 -1.84
CA HIS A 235 16.92 -19.07 -2.43
C HIS A 235 16.84 -18.87 -3.95
N ALA A 236 16.79 -17.61 -4.39
CA ALA A 236 16.83 -17.30 -5.82
C ALA A 236 18.10 -17.79 -6.51
N ARG A 237 19.24 -17.88 -5.81
CA ARG A 237 20.48 -18.44 -6.37
C ARG A 237 20.40 -19.93 -6.63
N GLN A 238 19.75 -20.68 -5.74
CA GLN A 238 19.56 -22.13 -5.92
C GLN A 238 18.64 -22.38 -7.12
N ASP A 239 17.51 -21.66 -7.17
CA ASP A 239 16.58 -21.77 -8.30
C ASP A 239 17.24 -21.25 -9.61
N ALA A 240 17.99 -20.15 -9.55
CA ALA A 240 18.68 -19.57 -10.72
C ALA A 240 19.80 -20.47 -11.27
N GLU A 241 20.49 -21.23 -10.43
CA GLU A 241 21.46 -22.25 -10.87
C GLU A 241 20.74 -23.38 -11.63
N ASP A 242 19.57 -23.81 -11.15
CA ASP A 242 18.73 -24.80 -11.82
C ASP A 242 18.16 -24.30 -13.16
N PHE A 243 17.91 -22.99 -13.29
CA PHE A 243 17.42 -22.33 -14.51
C PHE A 243 18.54 -21.72 -15.39
N ASN A 244 19.82 -21.93 -15.05
CA ASN A 244 20.98 -21.45 -15.80
C ASN A 244 20.99 -19.90 -16.02
N VAL A 245 20.56 -19.14 -15.01
CA VAL A 245 20.54 -17.67 -15.08
C VAL A 245 21.95 -17.12 -14.83
N ASP A 246 22.65 -16.82 -15.92
CA ASP A 246 23.97 -16.20 -15.86
C ASP A 246 23.91 -14.75 -15.32
N TYR A 247 24.97 -14.36 -14.61
CA TYR A 247 25.24 -12.96 -14.20
C TYR A 247 24.20 -12.34 -13.25
N LEU A 248 23.73 -13.09 -12.24
CA LEU A 248 22.87 -12.55 -11.15
C LEU A 248 23.41 -11.25 -10.54
N ASP A 249 24.72 -11.20 -10.32
CA ASP A 249 25.39 -10.03 -9.72
C ASP A 249 25.38 -8.78 -10.64
N GLN A 250 25.08 -8.94 -11.94
CA GLN A 250 24.92 -7.83 -12.88
C GLN A 250 23.46 -7.40 -13.08
N ASN A 251 22.52 -8.34 -12.93
CA ASN A 251 21.09 -8.11 -13.15
C ASN A 251 20.39 -7.53 -11.91
N LEU A 252 20.74 -8.00 -10.71
CA LEU A 252 20.14 -7.55 -9.46
C LEU A 252 20.33 -6.04 -9.18
N PRO A 253 21.52 -5.44 -9.38
CA PRO A 253 21.71 -3.99 -9.17
C PRO A 253 20.77 -3.13 -10.02
N ARG A 254 20.38 -3.61 -11.22
CA ARG A 254 19.48 -2.87 -12.11
C ARG A 254 18.02 -2.91 -11.64
N LEU A 255 17.62 -3.93 -10.88
CA LEU A 255 16.30 -4.00 -10.26
C LEU A 255 16.18 -3.08 -9.02
N LEU A 256 17.31 -2.60 -8.50
CA LEU A 256 17.41 -1.70 -7.34
C LEU A 256 17.65 -0.23 -7.75
N ASP A 257 18.21 0.01 -8.93
CA ASP A 257 18.64 1.35 -9.34
C ASP A 257 17.47 2.19 -9.86
N SER A 258 17.33 3.38 -9.25
CA SER A 258 16.42 4.46 -9.65
C SER A 258 16.36 4.72 -11.17
N LYS A 259 17.48 4.58 -11.88
CA LYS A 259 17.58 4.83 -13.33
C LYS A 259 16.80 3.83 -14.18
N TYR A 260 16.59 2.62 -13.67
CA TYR A 260 15.91 1.54 -14.40
C TYR A 260 14.51 1.23 -13.85
N GLY A 261 13.95 2.12 -13.01
CA GLY A 261 12.68 1.86 -12.35
C GLY A 261 12.85 0.83 -11.24
N PRO A 262 13.22 1.26 -10.03
CA PRO A 262 13.57 0.35 -8.96
C PRO A 262 12.30 -0.37 -8.51
N VAL A 263 12.29 -1.69 -8.69
CA VAL A 263 11.17 -2.56 -8.28
C VAL A 263 11.47 -3.30 -6.98
N LEU A 264 12.74 -3.34 -6.60
CA LEU A 264 13.21 -3.90 -5.34
C LEU A 264 13.88 -2.81 -4.49
N ARG A 265 13.89 -3.03 -3.18
CA ARG A 265 14.76 -2.36 -2.22
C ARG A 265 15.54 -3.37 -1.40
N ARG A 266 16.72 -2.97 -0.95
CA ARG A 266 17.53 -3.75 -0.03
C ARG A 266 17.10 -3.43 1.40
N ILE A 267 16.92 -4.47 2.21
CA ILE A 267 16.59 -4.33 3.62
C ILE A 267 17.90 -4.15 4.42
N PRO A 268 18.08 -3.04 5.17
CA PRO A 268 19.30 -2.75 5.93
C PRO A 268 19.65 -3.83 6.97
N GLU A 269 18.63 -4.43 7.57
CA GLU A 269 18.72 -5.33 8.72
C GLU A 269 19.25 -6.73 8.36
N GLY A 270 19.41 -7.07 7.07
CA GLY A 270 19.92 -8.37 6.66
C GLY A 270 20.63 -8.40 5.31
N GLN A 271 21.82 -9.01 5.29
CA GLN A 271 22.60 -9.18 4.07
C GLN A 271 21.87 -10.12 3.09
N GLY A 272 21.68 -9.66 1.85
CA GLY A 272 21.01 -10.44 0.81
C GLY A 272 19.48 -10.55 0.97
N ILE A 273 18.88 -9.71 1.83
CA ILE A 273 17.44 -9.58 1.98
C ILE A 273 16.95 -8.39 1.15
N TYR A 274 15.95 -8.66 0.33
CA TYR A 274 15.31 -7.69 -0.55
C TYR A 274 13.80 -7.73 -0.36
N GLU A 275 13.14 -6.69 -0.81
CA GLU A 275 11.69 -6.58 -0.79
C GLU A 275 11.22 -5.85 -2.05
N PHE A 276 10.04 -6.20 -2.55
CA PHE A 276 9.40 -5.44 -3.62
C PHE A 276 8.91 -4.10 -3.09
N ASN A 277 9.26 -3.02 -3.81
CA ASN A 277 8.77 -1.67 -3.48
C ASN A 277 7.24 -1.57 -3.56
N ASN A 278 6.63 -2.42 -4.41
CA ASN A 278 5.19 -2.54 -4.54
C ASN A 278 4.80 -4.03 -4.48
N PRO A 279 4.10 -4.49 -3.44
CA PRO A 279 3.70 -5.89 -3.34
C PRO A 279 2.69 -6.30 -4.42
N VAL A 280 1.84 -5.38 -4.89
CA VAL A 280 0.91 -5.63 -6.00
C VAL A 280 1.68 -5.83 -7.32
N PHE A 281 2.82 -5.15 -7.49
CA PHE A 281 3.68 -5.39 -8.64
C PHE A 281 4.28 -6.79 -8.62
N ARG A 282 4.64 -7.34 -7.45
CA ARG A 282 5.09 -8.73 -7.34
C ARG A 282 4.01 -9.71 -7.81
N LEU A 283 2.75 -9.52 -7.39
CA LEU A 283 1.64 -10.37 -7.82
C LEU A 283 1.43 -10.29 -9.34
N TYR A 284 1.57 -9.09 -9.90
CA TYR A 284 1.54 -8.90 -11.34
C TYR A 284 2.64 -9.68 -12.06
N VAL A 285 3.89 -9.60 -11.57
CA VAL A 285 5.01 -10.38 -12.13
C VAL A 285 4.65 -11.86 -12.15
N ARG A 286 4.18 -12.44 -11.04
CA ARG A 286 3.81 -13.87 -10.99
C ARG A 286 2.74 -14.28 -12.00
N LEU A 287 1.89 -13.36 -12.44
CA LEU A 287 0.87 -13.63 -13.44
C LEU A 287 1.36 -13.37 -14.88
N ARG A 288 2.50 -12.70 -15.09
CA ARG A 288 3.05 -12.47 -16.43
C ARG A 288 3.63 -13.77 -17.00
N ALA A 289 3.45 -13.99 -18.30
CA ALA A 289 4.22 -15.01 -19.00
C ALA A 289 5.69 -14.57 -19.13
N PHE A 290 6.62 -15.53 -19.05
CA PHE A 290 8.04 -15.37 -19.35
C PHE A 290 8.57 -16.58 -20.11
#